data_AF-A0A183Q2C4-F1
#
_entry.id   AF-A0A183Q2C4-F1
#
_cell.length_a   1.000
_cell.length_b   1.000
_cell.length_c   1.000
_cell.angle_alpha   90.00
_cell.angle_beta   90.00
_cell.angle_gamma   90.00
#
_symmetry.space_group_name_H-M   'P 1'
#
loop_
_entity.id
_entity.type
_entity.pdbx_description
1 polymer ?
#
loop_
_entity_poly.entity_id
_entity_poly.type
_entity_poly.pdbx_seq_one_letter_code
_entity_poly.pdbx_strand_id
1 'polypeptide(L)'
;MYQKSLSKQLEDYLQESDPFWEPLEDLFIGIAPAFLRALAYRLDVDEELKIMDFVGDELGTINIKLIPCSASNSKSALPANNASSNKKDDVTFIEDPRELIGKPYSFKVSISQ
;
A
#
# COMPACT_ATOMS: atom_id res chain seq x y z
N MET A 1 -34.64 -25.73 2.85
CA MET A 1 -33.30 -25.48 2.28
C MET A 1 -32.48 -26.77 2.16
N TYR A 2 -32.05 -27.42 3.25
CA TYR A 2 -31.24 -28.67 3.17
C TYR A 2 -31.91 -29.80 2.38
N GLN A 3 -33.19 -30.10 2.65
CA GLN A 3 -33.95 -31.10 1.88
C GLN A 3 -34.13 -30.73 0.40
N LYS A 4 -34.20 -29.44 0.07
CA LYS A 4 -34.29 -28.94 -1.32
C LYS A 4 -32.93 -28.99 -2.05
N SER A 5 -31.84 -28.76 -1.33
CA SER A 5 -30.48 -28.97 -1.82
C SER A 5 -30.23 -30.45 -2.15
N LEU A 6 -30.66 -31.37 -1.26
CA LEU A 6 -30.61 -32.81 -1.55
C LEU A 6 -31.45 -33.20 -2.78
N SER A 7 -32.58 -32.51 -3.03
CA SER A 7 -33.40 -32.74 -4.22
C SER A 7 -32.89 -32.02 -5.48
N LYS A 8 -31.72 -31.37 -5.43
CA LYS A 8 -31.11 -30.57 -6.53
C LYS A 8 -32.00 -29.45 -7.07
N GLN A 9 -33.00 -29.01 -6.30
CA GLN A 9 -33.82 -27.85 -6.62
C GLN A 9 -33.22 -26.63 -5.91
N LEU A 10 -32.00 -26.26 -6.29
CA LEU A 10 -31.34 -25.07 -5.78
C LEU A 10 -31.85 -23.88 -6.60
N GLU A 11 -32.70 -23.06 -5.99
CA GLU A 11 -33.10 -21.76 -6.53
C GLU A 11 -32.08 -20.72 -6.06
N ASP A 12 -31.73 -19.76 -6.92
CA ASP A 12 -30.91 -18.62 -6.51
C ASP A 12 -31.74 -17.73 -5.59
N TYR A 13 -31.42 -17.76 -4.29
CA TYR A 13 -32.08 -16.91 -3.30
C TYR A 13 -31.53 -15.49 -3.38
N LEU A 14 -32.43 -14.51 -3.24
CA LEU A 14 -31.99 -13.15 -2.91
C LEU A 14 -31.26 -13.19 -1.57
N GLN A 15 -30.18 -12.41 -1.48
CA GLN A 15 -29.28 -12.33 -0.34
C GLN A 15 -30.01 -12.17 1.02
N GLU A 16 -31.13 -11.44 1.03
CA GLU A 16 -31.98 -11.20 2.21
C GLU A 16 -32.83 -12.41 2.65
N SER A 17 -33.04 -13.37 1.74
CA SER A 17 -33.86 -14.58 1.96
C SER A 17 -33.01 -15.83 2.19
N ASP A 18 -31.69 -15.71 2.16
CA ASP A 18 -30.76 -16.80 2.41
C ASP A 18 -30.41 -16.85 3.91
N PRO A 19 -30.89 -17.85 4.67
CA PRO A 19 -30.60 -17.99 6.09
C PRO A 19 -29.14 -18.39 6.38
N PHE A 20 -28.33 -18.66 5.35
CA PHE A 20 -26.89 -18.92 5.46
C PHE A 20 -26.04 -17.73 4.99
N TRP A 21 -26.66 -16.67 4.47
CA TRP A 21 -25.95 -15.48 4.08
C TRP A 21 -25.59 -14.64 5.30
N GLU A 22 -24.29 -14.41 5.51
CA GLU A 22 -23.76 -13.51 6.52
C GLU A 22 -23.03 -12.35 5.82
N PRO A 23 -23.13 -11.10 6.34
CA PRO A 23 -22.36 -9.99 5.82
C PRO A 23 -20.86 -10.24 5.97
N LEU A 24 -20.05 -9.74 5.04
CA LEU A 24 -18.60 -9.85 5.12
C LEU A 24 -18.09 -9.04 6.32
N GLU A 25 -17.29 -9.69 7.17
CA GLU A 25 -16.61 -9.05 8.29
C GLU A 25 -15.13 -8.83 7.97
N ASP A 26 -14.58 -7.72 8.47
CA ASP A 26 -13.15 -7.41 8.34
C ASP A 26 -12.35 -8.40 9.19
N LEU A 27 -11.58 -9.27 8.53
CA LEU A 27 -10.66 -10.20 9.19
C LEU A 27 -9.21 -9.76 8.99
N PHE A 28 -8.50 -9.60 10.11
CA PHE A 28 -7.06 -9.38 10.07
C PHE A 28 -6.34 -10.67 9.71
N ILE A 29 -5.73 -10.69 8.52
CA ILE A 29 -5.03 -11.87 7.98
C ILE A 29 -3.52 -11.83 8.19
N GLY A 30 -2.90 -10.65 8.32
CA GLY A 30 -1.44 -10.59 8.42
C GLY A 30 -0.85 -9.19 8.33
N ILE A 31 0.48 -9.13 8.36
CA ILE A 31 1.28 -7.90 8.35
C ILE A 31 2.33 -7.95 7.25
N ALA A 32 2.50 -6.82 6.57
CA ALA A 32 3.61 -6.56 5.64
C ALA A 32 4.39 -5.32 6.11
N PRO A 33 5.58 -5.47 6.72
CA PRO A 33 6.34 -4.35 7.26
C PRO A 33 7.10 -3.57 6.17
N ALA A 34 6.83 -2.27 6.08
CA ALA A 34 7.51 -1.35 5.17
C ALA A 34 8.61 -0.55 5.88
N PHE A 35 9.84 -0.54 5.33
CA PHE A 35 10.96 0.17 5.95
C PHE A 35 11.14 1.59 5.38
N LEU A 36 10.99 2.60 6.24
CA LEU A 36 11.07 4.02 5.85
C LEU A 36 12.50 4.58 5.75
N ARG A 37 13.55 3.76 5.93
CA ARG A 37 14.94 4.24 6.05
C ARG A 37 15.42 5.00 4.81
N ALA A 38 15.06 4.51 3.63
CA ALA A 38 15.43 5.15 2.36
C ALA A 38 14.85 6.58 2.24
N LEU A 39 13.65 6.81 2.80
CA LEU A 39 13.06 8.14 2.82
C LEU A 39 13.91 9.14 3.63
N ALA A 40 14.71 8.70 4.60
CA ALA A 40 15.57 9.63 5.35
C ALA A 40 16.63 10.32 4.46
N TYR A 41 16.94 9.72 3.31
CA TYR A 41 17.84 10.24 2.28
C TYR A 41 17.09 10.85 1.09
N ARG A 42 15.76 11.03 1.21
CA ARG A 42 14.84 11.42 0.12
C ARG A 42 14.86 10.49 -1.10
N LEU A 43 15.06 9.20 -0.87
CA LEU A 43 14.94 8.20 -1.92
C LEU A 43 13.52 7.63 -1.96
N ASP A 44 12.98 7.49 -3.17
CA ASP A 44 11.75 6.75 -3.42
C ASP A 44 11.95 5.26 -3.11
N VAL A 45 10.92 4.61 -2.59
CA VAL A 45 10.88 3.16 -2.36
C VAL A 45 9.78 2.57 -3.23
N ASP A 46 10.10 1.51 -3.97
CA ASP A 46 9.17 0.74 -4.78
C ASP A 46 9.50 -0.74 -4.54
N GLU A 47 8.71 -1.40 -3.68
CA GLU A 47 9.03 -2.70 -3.13
C GLU A 47 7.80 -3.61 -3.06
N GLU A 48 8.01 -4.88 -3.36
CA GLU A 48 7.05 -5.96 -3.14
C GLU A 48 7.26 -6.53 -1.73
N LEU A 49 6.27 -6.37 -0.87
CA LEU A 49 6.31 -6.84 0.51
C LEU A 49 5.50 -8.13 0.67
N LYS A 50 6.03 -9.04 1.48
CA LYS A 50 5.34 -10.27 1.85
C LYS A 50 4.39 -10.02 3.01
N ILE A 51 3.15 -10.48 2.86
CA ILE A 51 2.16 -10.50 3.93
C ILE A 51 2.39 -11.79 4.72
N MET A 52 2.71 -11.62 6.00
CA MET A 52 2.99 -12.71 6.93
C MET A 52 1.83 -12.90 7.91
N ASP A 53 1.44 -14.14 8.18
CA ASP A 53 0.48 -14.50 9.22
C ASP A 53 1.11 -14.43 10.63
N PHE A 54 0.28 -14.52 11.68
CA PHE A 54 0.73 -14.58 13.08
C PHE A 54 1.57 -15.83 13.40
N VAL A 55 1.43 -16.90 12.61
CA VAL A 55 2.27 -18.11 12.69
C VAL A 55 3.62 -17.91 12.00
N GLY A 56 3.72 -16.94 11.09
CA GLY A 56 4.91 -16.66 10.28
C GLY A 56 4.88 -17.31 8.89
N ASP A 57 3.73 -17.76 8.42
CA ASP A 57 3.55 -18.24 7.05
C ASP A 57 3.30 -17.07 6.08
N GLU A 58 3.77 -17.20 4.84
CA GLU A 58 3.55 -16.21 3.77
C GLU A 58 2.17 -16.42 3.14
N LEU A 59 1.31 -15.41 3.24
CA LEU A 59 -0.06 -15.43 2.71
C LEU A 59 -0.20 -14.83 1.32
N GLY A 60 0.75 -13.98 0.93
CA GLY A 60 0.74 -13.30 -0.36
C GLY A 60 1.71 -12.13 -0.39
N THR A 61 1.64 -11.33 -1.45
CA THR A 61 2.49 -10.15 -1.62
C THR A 61 1.68 -8.90 -1.94
N ILE A 62 2.25 -7.74 -1.63
CA ILE A 62 1.65 -6.42 -1.87
C ILE A 62 2.72 -5.46 -2.36
N ASN A 63 2.41 -4.70 -3.41
CA ASN A 63 3.34 -3.71 -3.95
C ASN A 63 3.10 -2.36 -3.27
N ILE A 64 4.16 -1.79 -2.70
CA ILE A 64 4.12 -0.49 -2.05
C ILE A 64 5.04 0.49 -2.75
N LYS A 65 4.63 1.76 -2.75
CA LYS A 65 5.44 2.87 -3.21
C LYS A 65 5.46 3.99 -2.20
N LEU A 66 6.64 4.30 -1.68
CA LEU A 66 6.88 5.40 -0.74
C LEU A 66 7.63 6.52 -1.45
N ILE A 67 7.05 7.71 -1.48
CA ILE A 67 7.59 8.85 -2.21
C ILE A 67 7.73 10.03 -1.26
N PRO A 68 8.93 10.57 -1.03
CA PRO A 68 9.08 11.77 -0.22
C PRO A 68 8.55 12.99 -0.96
N CYS A 69 7.81 13.84 -0.25
CA CYS A 69 7.17 15.02 -0.82
C CYS A 69 8.08 16.25 -0.61
N SER A 70 8.22 17.07 -1.64
CA SER A 70 8.81 18.41 -1.50
C SER A 70 7.73 19.41 -1.09
N ALA A 71 8.11 20.47 -0.37
CA ALA A 71 7.20 21.50 0.14
C ALA A 71 6.39 22.23 -0.96
N SER A 72 6.77 22.09 -2.24
CA SER A 72 6.13 22.79 -3.36
C SER A 72 5.45 21.87 -4.37
N ASN A 73 5.59 20.55 -4.30
CA ASN A 73 5.02 19.65 -5.30
C ASN A 73 5.09 18.17 -4.86
N SER A 74 3.96 17.49 -5.03
CA SER A 74 3.74 16.04 -4.83
C SER A 74 4.43 15.16 -5.87
N LYS A 75 5.52 15.62 -6.48
CA LYS A 75 6.24 14.89 -7.52
C LYS A 75 7.41 14.11 -6.92
N SER A 76 7.62 12.91 -7.46
CA SER A 76 8.70 11.98 -7.12
C SER A 76 10.05 12.68 -6.99
N ALA A 77 10.84 12.21 -6.03
CA ALA A 77 12.18 12.73 -5.76
C ALA A 77 13.22 12.25 -6.79
N LEU A 78 12.81 11.52 -7.83
CA LEU A 78 13.68 11.18 -8.94
C LEU A 78 13.29 12.04 -10.16
N PRO A 79 14.24 12.77 -10.79
CA PRO A 79 13.94 13.46 -12.02
C PRO A 79 13.58 12.42 -13.07
N ALA A 80 12.33 12.44 -13.53
CA ALA A 80 11.94 11.78 -14.77
C ALA A 80 12.87 12.33 -15.86
N ASN A 81 13.72 11.47 -16.38
CA ASN A 81 14.67 11.69 -17.45
C ASN A 81 13.95 12.09 -18.74
N ASN A 82 13.40 13.30 -18.82
CA ASN A 82 13.02 13.94 -20.08
C ASN A 82 13.13 15.46 -19.97
N ALA A 83 13.75 16.02 -20.99
CA ALA A 83 14.27 17.36 -21.10
C ALA A 83 13.22 18.49 -20.93
N SER A 84 13.75 19.69 -20.66
CA SER A 84 13.13 20.99 -20.91
C SER A 84 12.05 21.45 -19.91
N SER A 85 12.47 22.17 -18.87
CA SER A 85 12.01 23.55 -18.60
C SER A 85 12.66 24.15 -17.34
N ASN A 86 12.95 25.44 -17.43
CA ASN A 86 13.71 26.23 -16.48
C ASN A 86 13.00 26.44 -15.12
N LYS A 87 13.14 25.51 -14.17
CA LYS A 87 13.12 25.80 -12.72
C LYS A 87 13.76 24.65 -11.95
N LYS A 88 14.83 24.97 -11.21
CA LYS A 88 15.49 24.08 -10.25
C LYS A 88 14.51 23.70 -9.13
N ASP A 89 13.73 22.67 -9.35
CA ASP A 89 13.28 21.82 -8.25
C ASP A 89 14.36 20.74 -8.10
N ASP A 90 15.56 21.17 -7.65
CA ASP A 90 16.66 20.28 -7.33
C ASP A 90 16.14 19.35 -6.25
N VAL A 91 15.92 18.08 -6.61
CA VAL A 91 15.66 17.07 -5.61
C VAL A 91 16.90 16.98 -4.74
N THR A 92 16.82 17.60 -3.56
CA THR A 92 17.98 17.73 -2.70
C THR A 92 18.18 16.39 -2.02
N PHE A 93 19.13 15.60 -2.54
CA PHE A 93 19.66 14.44 -1.83
C PHE A 93 20.21 14.89 -0.48
N ILE A 94 19.96 14.10 0.55
CA ILE A 94 20.38 14.40 1.92
C ILE A 94 21.43 13.36 2.29
N GLU A 95 22.66 13.79 2.57
CA GLU A 95 23.75 12.90 2.98
C GLU A 95 23.63 12.48 4.45
N ASP A 96 23.27 13.41 5.34
CA ASP A 96 23.01 13.13 6.75
C ASP A 96 21.52 13.29 7.10
N PRO A 97 20.80 12.19 7.40
CA PRO A 97 19.40 12.22 7.84
C PRO A 97 19.13 13.14 9.03
N ARG A 98 20.13 13.42 9.86
CA ARG A 98 19.99 14.30 11.02
C ARG A 98 19.60 15.73 10.62
N GLU A 99 19.90 16.14 9.40
CA GLU A 99 19.52 17.45 8.87
C GLU A 99 18.00 17.64 8.74
N LEU A 100 17.22 16.54 8.73
CA LEU A 100 15.76 16.58 8.70
C LEU A 100 15.13 16.78 10.07
N ILE A 101 15.89 16.64 11.16
CA ILE A 101 15.36 16.77 12.52
C ILE A 101 14.88 18.21 12.74
N GLY A 102 13.63 18.35 13.19
CA GLY A 102 12.99 19.64 13.42
C GLY A 102 12.49 20.35 12.17
N LYS A 103 12.61 19.74 10.98
CA LYS A 103 12.04 20.25 9.72
C LYS A 103 10.78 19.48 9.35
N PRO A 104 9.77 20.12 8.74
CA PRO A 104 8.60 19.42 8.22
C PRO A 104 9.02 18.45 7.11
N TYR A 105 8.63 17.18 7.26
CA TYR A 105 8.92 16.12 6.30
C TYR A 105 7.64 15.32 6.02
N SER A 106 7.16 15.35 4.79
CA SER A 106 5.98 14.61 4.35
C SER A 106 6.36 13.61 3.27
N PHE A 107 5.60 12.53 3.18
CA PHE A 107 5.76 11.50 2.14
C PHE A 107 4.40 10.92 1.79
N LYS A 108 4.28 10.37 0.58
CA LYS A 108 3.10 9.70 0.07
C LYS A 108 3.32 8.20 0.10
N VAL A 109 2.31 7.47 0.55
CA VAL A 109 2.23 6.01 0.46
C VAL A 109 1.23 5.68 -0.64
N SER A 110 1.62 4.85 -1.59
CA SER A 110 0.72 4.29 -2.60
C SER A 110 0.79 2.77 -2.49
N ILE A 111 -0.38 2.14 -2.48
CA ILE A 111 -0.50 0.68 -2.35
C ILE A 111 -1.16 0.21 -3.64
N SER A 112 -0.56 -0.78 -4.28
CA SER A 112 -1.09 -1.42 -5.49
C SER A 112 -1.16 -2.93 -5.28
N GLN A 113 -2.26 -3.49 -5.78
CA GLN A 113 -2.52 -4.93 -5.83
C GLN A 113 -2.10 -5.48 -7.20
#